data_AF-A0A2K4ZCJ9-F1
#
_entry.id   AF-A0A2K4ZCJ9-F1
#
_cell.length_a   1.000
_cell.length_b   1.000
_cell.length_c   1.000
_cell.angle_alpha   90.00
_cell.angle_beta   90.00
_cell.angle_gamma   90.00
#
_symmetry.space_group_name_H-M   'P 1'
#
loop_
_entity.id
_entity.type
_entity.pdbx_description
1 polymer ?
#
loop_
_entity_poly.entity_id
_entity_poly.type
_entity_poly.pdbx_seq_one_letter_code
_entity_poly.pdbx_strand_id
1 'polypeptide(L)'
;MLLRNAVMTEDRGSSGRQEGVSSMGLVYKELKDIGRSMYLYFPNQEKRTAFKRSLITVFRDGDDEASVQELLEKQGMRKLAEEKEVILSFPNPVNGSWNAAMEEGKADDVTAFQRFQDACGRESEEPLKCHPNGIPTHEAMMSVWHPMNDTRYLIGLGSGASMVCTLAACVARSIAGILAVGGDLSETARYRAVGAPVAAYLVNAGSRALNYFRVANEAVPADAEETDTGISLQIYANKRNPARRIVAENGDRETGALIADAWDRVFGRVRRPDTDTYGDLEPRMDLKKAGFEIFLEDTRLEEKVKKPHTWFTSVPEQVKLHPEKKVPLMLFFHGASDNPAEAAEMSKFHELGEQEGFITVYPWGTNRTQWNSSLDDPEAEDDVGFAIALIDYMTANYPVDPERVYLSGFSNGAAHAQVVAMLHPDRIAAICHIDSNWPGKRSEPSEVNFEDVVPFRLAMEKKKEYDYLIPVWYTYGTREPSYPVYAKCTQQYQYDFWKIYNHIAVAETPSRENPDPCGCGVPGQVQERLRPSDRHPAHYYDVQRFYSEDDRHLNLFNYVVMHEKGHDVAQMDPALGWEYVKQFKRNPDGSLGFV
;
A
#
# COMPACT_ATOMS: atom_id res chain seq x y z
N MET A 1 39.39 2.81 28.48
CA MET A 1 40.28 1.64 28.34
C MET A 1 39.68 0.78 27.23
N LEU A 2 40.08 1.01 25.99
CA LEU A 2 41.00 0.13 25.21
C LEU A 2 40.34 -1.23 24.93
N LEU A 3 39.92 -1.54 23.71
CA LEU A 3 40.83 -1.83 22.59
C LEU A 3 40.20 -1.54 21.22
N ARG A 4 40.90 -0.68 20.46
CA ARG A 4 40.86 -0.59 19.00
C ARG A 4 41.81 -1.65 18.44
N ASN A 5 41.34 -2.47 17.50
CA ASN A 5 42.24 -3.22 16.62
C ASN A 5 42.27 -2.54 15.26
N ALA A 6 43.43 -1.96 14.95
CA ALA A 6 43.80 -1.45 13.64
C ALA A 6 44.23 -2.62 12.75
N VAL A 7 43.71 -2.68 11.53
CA VAL A 7 44.31 -3.47 10.45
C VAL A 7 44.72 -2.47 9.37
N MET A 8 46.03 -2.37 9.19
CA MET A 8 46.67 -1.69 8.07
C MET A 8 46.66 -2.64 6.86
N THR A 9 46.22 -2.16 5.70
CA THR A 9 46.57 -2.78 4.41
C THR A 9 46.89 -1.70 3.41
N GLU A 10 48.07 -1.86 2.80
CA GLU A 10 48.71 -0.95 1.86
C GLU A 10 47.97 -0.83 0.53
N ASP A 11 48.13 0.36 -0.05
CA ASP A 11 47.64 0.81 -1.34
C ASP A 11 48.50 0.27 -2.49
N ARG A 12 47.89 -0.40 -3.47
CA ARG A 12 48.44 -0.60 -4.81
C ARG A 12 47.30 -0.54 -5.83
N GLY A 13 47.36 0.48 -6.69
CA GLY A 13 46.32 0.81 -7.65
C GLY A 13 46.06 -0.25 -8.73
N SER A 14 44.78 -0.38 -9.07
CA SER A 14 44.30 -0.56 -10.43
C SER A 14 42.90 0.06 -10.54
N SER A 15 42.65 0.82 -11.60
CA SER A 15 41.43 1.59 -11.82
C SER A 15 40.26 0.69 -12.22
N GLY A 16 39.38 0.40 -11.25
CA GLY A 16 38.03 -0.10 -11.46
C GLY A 16 37.21 0.29 -10.25
N ARG A 17 36.20 1.17 -10.40
CA ARG A 17 35.30 1.52 -9.30
C ARG A 17 34.42 0.31 -9.01
N GLN A 18 34.76 -0.44 -7.97
CA GLN A 18 33.97 -1.59 -7.50
C GLN A 18 32.70 -1.12 -6.83
N GLU A 19 31.61 -1.87 -7.02
CA GLU A 19 30.42 -1.83 -6.16
C GLU A 19 30.88 -1.99 -4.71
N GLY A 20 30.62 -0.97 -3.89
CA GLY A 20 31.12 -0.93 -2.53
C GLY A 20 30.36 0.09 -1.70
N VAL A 21 30.12 -0.25 -0.43
CA VAL A 21 29.61 0.68 0.56
C VAL A 21 30.77 1.61 0.94
N SER A 22 30.64 2.92 0.70
CA SER A 22 31.65 3.87 1.15
C SER A 22 31.69 3.89 2.69
N SER A 23 32.80 4.35 3.27
CA SER A 23 32.92 4.50 4.74
C SER A 23 31.85 5.39 5.38
N MET A 24 31.04 6.08 4.57
CA MET A 24 29.97 6.99 4.98
C MET A 24 28.55 6.45 4.72
N GLY A 25 28.41 5.17 4.35
CA GLY A 25 27.11 4.48 4.20
C GLY A 25 26.42 4.71 2.86
N LEU A 26 27.12 5.23 1.85
CA LEU A 26 26.61 5.35 0.48
C LEU A 26 26.89 4.07 -0.31
N VAL A 27 25.92 3.65 -1.12
CA VAL A 27 26.06 2.54 -2.05
C VAL A 27 26.15 3.10 -3.46
N TYR A 28 27.28 2.88 -4.13
CA TYR A 28 27.39 3.13 -5.57
C TYR A 28 26.92 1.91 -6.36
N LYS A 29 26.07 2.15 -7.37
CA LYS A 29 25.40 1.08 -8.11
C LYS A 29 25.48 1.30 -9.60
N GLU A 30 25.91 0.28 -10.34
CA GLU A 30 25.94 0.26 -11.80
C GLU A 30 24.78 -0.56 -12.35
N LEU A 31 23.92 0.08 -13.16
CA LEU A 31 22.81 -0.53 -13.86
C LEU A 31 23.27 -0.90 -15.27
N LYS A 32 24.01 -2.01 -15.37
CA LYS A 32 24.71 -2.43 -16.58
C LYS A 32 23.78 -2.66 -17.77
N ASP A 33 22.54 -3.08 -17.50
CA ASP A 33 21.51 -3.33 -18.51
C ASP A 33 21.08 -2.07 -19.27
N ILE A 34 21.20 -0.89 -18.64
CA ILE A 34 20.89 0.41 -19.26
C ILE A 34 22.10 1.34 -19.38
N GLY A 35 23.29 0.88 -18.99
CA GLY A 35 24.52 1.68 -19.03
C GLY A 35 24.46 2.93 -18.15
N ARG A 36 23.78 2.86 -17.00
CA ARG A 36 23.61 3.99 -16.06
C ARG A 36 24.17 3.65 -14.69
N SER A 37 24.30 4.66 -13.83
CA SER A 37 24.68 4.48 -12.44
C SER A 37 23.92 5.41 -11.52
N MET A 38 23.98 5.11 -10.23
CA MET A 38 23.31 5.87 -9.19
C MET A 38 24.02 5.67 -7.84
N TYR A 39 23.76 6.59 -6.91
CA TYR A 39 24.06 6.37 -5.50
C TYR A 39 22.76 6.13 -4.71
N LEU A 40 22.82 5.28 -3.70
CA LEU A 40 21.75 5.02 -2.77
C LEU A 40 22.21 5.33 -1.34
N TYR A 41 21.29 5.88 -0.56
CA TYR A 41 21.43 5.98 0.89
C TYR A 41 20.26 5.27 1.56
N PHE A 42 20.59 4.37 2.48
CA PHE A 42 19.63 3.68 3.31
C PHE A 42 19.75 4.23 4.75
N PRO A 43 18.62 4.57 5.40
CA PRO A 43 18.65 5.01 6.80
C PRO A 43 19.18 3.90 7.70
N ASN A 44 19.76 4.25 8.85
CA ASN A 44 20.38 3.29 9.76
C ASN A 44 19.33 2.55 10.63
N GLN A 45 18.54 1.70 9.98
CA GLN A 45 17.43 0.94 10.56
C GLN A 45 17.39 -0.49 10.00
N GLU A 46 16.60 -1.37 10.62
CA GLU A 46 16.34 -2.71 10.06
C GLU A 46 15.68 -2.59 8.67
N LYS A 47 15.90 -3.55 7.75
CA LYS A 47 15.31 -3.50 6.39
C LYS A 47 13.78 -3.65 6.38
N ARG A 48 13.21 -4.25 7.43
CA ARG A 48 11.78 -4.38 7.65
C ARG A 48 11.41 -3.93 9.04
N THR A 49 10.50 -2.96 9.13
CA THR A 49 9.95 -2.43 10.37
C THR A 49 8.42 -2.48 10.30
N ALA A 50 7.76 -2.23 11.43
CA ALA A 50 6.31 -2.10 11.48
C ALA A 50 5.79 -0.79 10.84
N PHE A 51 6.67 0.01 10.26
CA PHE A 51 6.40 1.37 9.79
C PHE A 51 6.57 1.50 8.27
N LYS A 52 5.77 2.41 7.71
CA LYS A 52 5.77 2.73 6.28
C LYS A 52 7.08 3.36 5.84
N ARG A 53 7.56 2.97 4.65
CA ARG A 53 8.78 3.52 4.05
C ARG A 53 8.51 4.23 2.74
N SER A 54 9.19 5.36 2.59
CA SER A 54 9.11 6.21 1.40
C SER A 54 10.44 6.25 0.66
N LEU A 55 10.38 6.64 -0.61
CA LEU A 55 11.54 6.83 -1.47
C LEU A 55 11.57 8.28 -1.96
N ILE A 56 12.71 8.94 -1.82
CA ILE A 56 12.98 10.22 -2.50
C ILE A 56 14.08 10.01 -3.53
N THR A 57 13.79 10.35 -4.79
CA THR A 57 14.77 10.33 -5.87
C THR A 57 15.17 11.74 -6.26
N VAL A 58 16.46 12.05 -6.20
CA VAL A 58 17.00 13.38 -6.46
C VAL A 58 17.72 13.42 -7.80
N PHE A 59 17.17 14.19 -8.74
CA PHE A 59 17.76 14.50 -10.03
C PHE A 59 18.61 15.77 -9.88
N ARG A 60 19.93 15.60 -9.92
CA ARG A 60 20.95 16.66 -9.80
C ARG A 60 21.89 16.63 -11.02
N ASP A 61 22.61 17.71 -11.27
CA ASP A 61 23.52 17.81 -12.42
C ASP A 61 24.90 17.17 -12.16
N GLY A 62 25.30 17.01 -10.90
CA GLY A 62 26.52 16.27 -10.53
C GLY A 62 26.33 14.75 -10.64
N ASP A 63 27.35 14.03 -11.11
CA ASP A 63 27.37 12.58 -11.30
C ASP A 63 28.36 11.85 -10.35
N ASP A 64 28.94 12.58 -9.39
CA ASP A 64 29.94 12.09 -8.45
C ASP A 64 29.41 11.94 -7.01
N GLU A 65 30.20 11.31 -6.14
CA GLU A 65 29.87 11.15 -4.72
C GLU A 65 29.87 12.51 -3.99
N ALA A 66 30.72 13.46 -4.38
CA ALA A 66 30.83 14.76 -3.73
C ALA A 66 29.52 15.56 -3.80
N SER A 67 28.86 15.55 -4.95
CA SER A 67 27.55 16.16 -5.15
C SER A 67 26.44 15.50 -4.32
N VAL A 68 26.55 14.20 -4.02
CA VAL A 68 25.62 13.50 -3.11
C VAL A 68 25.89 13.88 -1.66
N GLN A 69 27.17 13.89 -1.26
CA GLN A 69 27.59 14.25 0.10
C GLN A 69 27.19 15.68 0.46
N GLU A 70 27.22 16.61 -0.49
CA GLU A 70 26.71 17.95 -0.27
C GLU A 70 25.22 17.96 0.11
N LEU A 71 24.39 17.18 -0.58
CA LEU A 71 22.96 17.06 -0.28
C LEU A 71 22.70 16.36 1.06
N LEU A 72 23.44 15.28 1.34
CA LEU A 72 23.30 14.52 2.57
C LEU A 72 23.68 15.33 3.81
N GLU A 73 24.85 15.96 3.77
CA GLU A 73 25.46 16.58 4.95
C GLU A 73 25.10 18.07 5.08
N LYS A 74 25.20 18.85 4.00
CA LYS A 74 24.94 20.30 4.07
C LYS A 74 23.46 20.64 3.92
N GLN A 75 22.74 19.93 3.06
CA GLN A 75 21.32 20.18 2.80
C GLN A 75 20.38 19.35 3.69
N GLY A 76 20.93 18.63 4.68
CA GLY A 76 20.16 17.96 5.73
C GLY A 76 19.40 16.71 5.29
N MET A 77 19.64 16.19 4.08
CA MET A 77 18.90 15.02 3.59
C MET A 77 19.21 13.76 4.40
N ARG A 78 20.42 13.59 4.95
CA ARG A 78 20.71 12.46 5.84
C ARG A 78 19.80 12.49 7.07
N LYS A 79 19.71 13.65 7.73
CA LYS A 79 18.84 13.84 8.89
C LYS A 79 17.38 13.54 8.56
N LEU A 80 16.89 14.04 7.42
CA LEU A 80 15.53 13.74 6.95
C LEU A 80 15.32 12.23 6.74
N ALA A 81 16.28 11.55 6.09
CA ALA A 81 16.20 10.11 5.86
C ALA A 81 16.13 9.30 7.15
N GLU A 82 16.94 9.64 8.15
CA GLU A 82 16.91 8.98 9.46
C GLU A 82 15.61 9.26 10.23
N GLU A 83 15.15 10.52 10.26
CA GLU A 83 13.97 10.91 11.04
C GLU A 83 12.65 10.42 10.43
N LYS A 84 12.62 10.25 9.11
CA LYS A 84 11.41 9.92 8.35
C LYS A 84 11.43 8.50 7.75
N GLU A 85 12.48 7.72 8.02
CA GLU A 85 12.73 6.40 7.44
C GLU A 85 12.63 6.39 5.90
N VAL A 86 13.29 7.35 5.26
CA VAL A 86 13.25 7.54 3.81
C VAL A 86 14.50 6.96 3.15
N ILE A 87 14.29 6.15 2.12
CA ILE A 87 15.37 5.72 1.23
C ILE A 87 15.65 6.87 0.27
N LEU A 88 16.93 7.22 0.09
CA LEU A 88 17.32 8.24 -0.87
C LEU A 88 18.02 7.62 -2.07
N SER A 89 17.65 8.10 -3.25
CA SER A 89 18.20 7.68 -4.52
C SER A 89 18.73 8.88 -5.29
N PHE A 90 19.94 8.75 -5.82
CA PHE A 90 20.64 9.81 -6.55
C PHE A 90 21.13 9.26 -7.90
N PRO A 91 20.25 9.10 -8.89
CA PRO A 91 20.63 8.74 -10.25
C PRO A 91 21.66 9.71 -10.83
N ASN A 92 22.61 9.19 -11.62
CA ASN A 92 23.64 10.01 -12.24
C ASN A 92 23.19 10.46 -13.66
N PRO A 93 23.29 11.76 -13.99
CA PRO A 93 23.00 12.26 -15.32
C PRO A 93 24.05 11.79 -16.33
N VAL A 94 23.73 11.90 -17.62
CA VAL A 94 24.70 11.69 -18.70
C VAL A 94 25.29 13.05 -19.08
N ASN A 95 26.63 13.15 -19.06
CA ASN A 95 27.34 14.40 -19.39
C ASN A 95 26.89 15.60 -18.52
N GLY A 96 26.58 15.37 -17.25
CA GLY A 96 26.22 16.42 -16.29
C GLY A 96 24.86 17.11 -16.53
N SER A 97 23.96 16.52 -17.32
CA SER A 97 22.62 17.08 -17.53
C SER A 97 21.55 16.02 -17.84
N TRP A 98 20.28 16.40 -17.66
CA TRP A 98 19.10 15.57 -17.93
C TRP A 98 18.36 15.98 -19.21
N ASN A 99 17.94 15.00 -20.01
CA ASN A 99 17.21 15.19 -21.26
C ASN A 99 15.69 15.37 -21.05
N ALA A 100 15.30 16.41 -20.30
CA ALA A 100 13.90 16.69 -20.00
C ALA A 100 13.03 17.00 -21.23
N ALA A 101 13.65 17.41 -22.34
CA ALA A 101 12.97 17.70 -23.61
C ALA A 101 12.79 16.48 -24.51
N MET A 102 13.34 15.32 -24.12
CA MET A 102 13.33 14.07 -24.92
C MET A 102 13.90 14.31 -26.33
N GLU A 103 14.99 15.07 -26.41
CA GLU A 103 15.66 15.33 -27.68
C GLU A 103 16.28 14.05 -28.23
N GLU A 104 16.15 13.86 -29.53
CA GLU A 104 16.74 12.73 -30.25
C GLU A 104 18.28 12.78 -30.19
N GLY A 105 18.91 11.62 -30.02
CA GLY A 105 20.37 11.51 -29.91
C GLY A 105 20.95 11.86 -28.53
N LYS A 106 20.14 12.30 -27.57
CA LYS A 106 20.49 12.42 -26.15
C LYS A 106 20.04 11.19 -25.36
N ALA A 107 20.46 11.10 -24.10
CA ALA A 107 20.09 9.99 -23.21
C ALA A 107 18.56 9.88 -23.05
N ASP A 108 18.03 8.65 -23.01
CA ASP A 108 16.62 8.40 -22.72
C ASP A 108 16.38 8.31 -21.20
N ASP A 109 16.28 9.48 -20.58
CA ASP A 109 16.09 9.59 -19.13
C ASP A 109 14.68 9.22 -18.67
N VAL A 110 13.68 9.29 -19.57
CA VAL A 110 12.29 8.90 -19.25
C VAL A 110 12.21 7.38 -19.11
N THR A 111 12.79 6.62 -20.04
CA THR A 111 12.82 5.16 -19.93
C THR A 111 13.74 4.70 -18.79
N ALA A 112 14.88 5.36 -18.58
CA ALA A 112 15.80 5.01 -17.49
C ALA A 112 15.18 5.20 -16.09
N PHE A 113 14.23 6.12 -15.92
CA PHE A 113 13.59 6.41 -14.64
C PHE A 113 13.00 5.17 -13.97
N GLN A 114 12.20 4.37 -14.70
CA GLN A 114 11.58 3.18 -14.13
C GLN A 114 12.63 2.24 -13.55
N ARG A 115 13.73 2.05 -14.29
CA ARG A 115 14.81 1.18 -13.87
C ARG A 115 15.57 1.69 -12.64
N PHE A 116 15.76 3.01 -12.51
CA PHE A 116 16.30 3.60 -11.28
C PHE A 116 15.40 3.31 -10.08
N GLN A 117 14.07 3.43 -10.24
CA GLN A 117 13.14 3.14 -9.16
C GLN A 117 13.19 1.67 -8.73
N ASP A 118 13.25 0.74 -9.68
CA ASP A 118 13.32 -0.70 -9.40
C ASP A 118 14.63 -1.11 -8.70
N ALA A 119 15.70 -0.36 -8.93
CA ALA A 119 17.01 -0.60 -8.33
C ALA A 119 17.16 -0.12 -6.88
N CYS A 120 16.17 0.61 -6.32
CA CYS A 120 16.29 1.26 -5.01
C CYS A 120 16.10 0.33 -3.81
N GLY A 121 15.56 -0.87 -4.00
CA GLY A 121 15.17 -1.76 -2.88
C GLY A 121 16.34 -2.47 -2.20
N ARG A 122 17.56 -2.41 -2.72
CA ARG A 122 18.72 -3.16 -2.18
C ARG A 122 20.03 -2.74 -2.82
N GLU A 123 21.11 -3.14 -2.16
CA GLU A 123 22.49 -2.84 -2.55
C GLU A 123 22.90 -3.62 -3.81
N SER A 124 22.58 -4.92 -3.86
CA SER A 124 22.97 -5.85 -4.94
C SER A 124 22.06 -5.77 -6.17
N GLU A 125 22.58 -6.15 -7.35
CA GLU A 125 21.82 -6.36 -8.59
C GLU A 125 21.50 -7.83 -8.89
N GLU A 126 22.02 -8.78 -8.10
CA GLU A 126 21.81 -10.22 -8.33
C GLU A 126 20.33 -10.62 -8.21
N PRO A 127 19.70 -11.37 -9.12
CA PRO A 127 18.28 -11.69 -9.04
C PRO A 127 17.84 -12.21 -7.67
N LEU A 128 16.65 -11.79 -7.19
CA LEU A 128 16.10 -12.34 -5.94
C LEU A 128 15.83 -13.83 -6.10
N LYS A 129 16.11 -14.59 -5.05
CA LYS A 129 15.71 -15.99 -4.97
C LYS A 129 14.19 -16.05 -4.84
N CYS A 130 13.55 -16.74 -5.77
CA CYS A 130 12.10 -16.97 -5.77
C CYS A 130 11.78 -18.45 -5.69
N HIS A 131 10.59 -18.77 -5.16
CA HIS A 131 9.95 -20.06 -5.30
C HIS A 131 9.55 -20.30 -6.78
N PRO A 132 9.25 -21.56 -7.20
CA PRO A 132 8.88 -21.87 -8.58
C PRO A 132 7.67 -21.10 -9.13
N ASN A 133 6.80 -20.61 -8.25
CA ASN A 133 5.64 -19.77 -8.59
C ASN A 133 5.99 -18.28 -8.78
N GLY A 134 7.27 -17.91 -8.70
CA GLY A 134 7.77 -16.54 -8.89
C GLY A 134 7.75 -15.65 -7.63
N ILE A 135 7.19 -16.13 -6.51
CA ILE A 135 7.15 -15.37 -5.25
C ILE A 135 8.55 -15.38 -4.61
N PRO A 136 9.11 -14.24 -4.17
CA PRO A 136 10.38 -14.20 -3.45
C PRO A 136 10.39 -15.10 -2.21
N THR A 137 11.52 -15.72 -1.89
CA THR A 137 11.63 -16.50 -0.64
C THR A 137 11.56 -15.59 0.59
N HIS A 138 11.28 -16.16 1.77
CA HIS A 138 11.31 -15.41 3.03
C HIS A 138 12.66 -14.69 3.24
N GLU A 139 13.79 -15.37 3.04
CA GLU A 139 15.13 -14.78 3.09
C GLU A 139 15.28 -13.60 2.11
N ALA A 140 14.79 -13.74 0.88
CA ALA A 140 14.83 -12.70 -0.12
C ALA A 140 13.97 -11.49 0.31
N MET A 141 12.75 -11.72 0.80
CA MET A 141 11.86 -10.67 1.30
C MET A 141 12.45 -9.92 2.49
N MET A 142 13.15 -10.61 3.41
CA MET A 142 13.82 -9.99 4.56
C MET A 142 15.10 -9.22 4.16
N SER A 143 15.71 -9.56 3.01
CA SER A 143 16.95 -8.93 2.54
C SER A 143 16.75 -7.58 1.82
N VAL A 144 15.51 -7.22 1.49
CA VAL A 144 15.19 -6.01 0.72
C VAL A 144 14.60 -4.92 1.59
N TRP A 145 14.96 -3.69 1.27
CA TRP A 145 14.21 -2.52 1.65
C TRP A 145 12.92 -2.48 0.84
N HIS A 146 11.80 -2.17 1.48
CA HIS A 146 10.48 -2.19 0.86
C HIS A 146 9.91 -0.76 0.74
N PRO A 147 10.39 0.07 -0.20
CA PRO A 147 9.79 1.37 -0.47
C PRO A 147 8.44 1.18 -1.15
N MET A 148 7.37 1.72 -0.56
CA MET A 148 6.06 1.57 -1.16
C MET A 148 5.93 2.36 -2.46
N ASN A 149 5.24 1.77 -3.44
CA ASN A 149 5.02 2.36 -4.76
C ASN A 149 4.21 3.66 -4.70
N ASP A 150 3.39 3.81 -3.67
CA ASP A 150 2.50 4.94 -3.47
C ASP A 150 3.16 6.13 -2.75
N THR A 151 4.38 6.00 -2.25
CA THR A 151 5.08 7.07 -1.52
C THR A 151 6.49 7.29 -2.05
N ARG A 152 6.57 7.43 -3.37
CA ARG A 152 7.78 7.84 -4.07
C ARG A 152 7.65 9.30 -4.50
N TYR A 153 8.68 10.08 -4.16
CA TYR A 153 8.73 11.52 -4.41
C TYR A 153 10.00 11.87 -5.17
N LEU A 154 9.92 12.94 -5.97
CA LEU A 154 11.06 13.38 -6.78
C LEU A 154 11.50 14.78 -6.37
N ILE A 155 12.81 15.00 -6.37
CA ILE A 155 13.41 16.33 -6.21
C ILE A 155 14.25 16.62 -7.44
N GLY A 156 14.03 17.75 -8.08
CA GLY A 156 14.78 18.19 -9.26
C GLY A 156 15.51 19.49 -9.01
N LEU A 157 16.82 19.47 -9.24
CA LEU A 157 17.74 20.62 -9.12
C LEU A 157 18.45 20.84 -10.46
N GLY A 158 18.73 22.09 -10.83
CA GLY A 158 19.42 22.40 -12.09
C GLY A 158 18.63 21.88 -13.30
N SER A 159 19.28 21.15 -14.20
CA SER A 159 18.57 20.51 -15.33
C SER A 159 17.57 19.43 -14.87
N GLY A 160 17.79 18.85 -13.69
CA GLY A 160 16.89 17.89 -13.05
C GLY A 160 15.52 18.47 -12.68
N ALA A 161 15.41 19.79 -12.49
CA ALA A 161 14.13 20.45 -12.19
C ALA A 161 13.12 20.34 -13.34
N SER A 162 13.57 20.54 -14.59
CA SER A 162 12.75 20.26 -15.77
C SER A 162 12.49 18.76 -15.93
N MET A 163 13.44 17.91 -15.56
CA MET A 163 13.30 16.45 -15.68
C MET A 163 12.17 15.92 -14.78
N VAL A 164 12.12 16.30 -13.51
CA VAL A 164 11.04 15.86 -12.60
C VAL A 164 9.67 16.37 -13.06
N CYS A 165 9.61 17.56 -13.67
CA CYS A 165 8.39 18.06 -14.30
C CYS A 165 7.96 17.15 -15.47
N THR A 166 8.89 16.78 -16.36
CA THR A 166 8.64 15.86 -17.47
C THR A 166 8.21 14.47 -16.98
N LEU A 167 8.87 13.91 -15.96
CA LEU A 167 8.52 12.60 -15.40
C LEU A 167 7.12 12.63 -14.81
N ALA A 168 6.81 13.63 -13.98
CA ALA A 168 5.48 13.79 -13.40
C ALA A 168 4.39 13.99 -14.46
N ALA A 169 4.71 14.65 -15.58
CA ALA A 169 3.74 14.89 -16.65
C ALA A 169 3.49 13.65 -17.53
N CYS A 170 4.55 12.87 -17.82
CA CYS A 170 4.51 11.80 -18.83
C CYS A 170 4.41 10.38 -18.25
N VAL A 171 4.89 10.14 -17.03
CA VAL A 171 4.98 8.79 -16.41
C VAL A 171 4.56 8.80 -14.94
N ALA A 172 3.39 9.39 -14.66
CA ALA A 172 2.92 9.73 -13.31
C ALA A 172 2.65 8.56 -12.34
N ARG A 173 2.49 7.31 -12.82
CA ARG A 173 1.86 6.18 -12.09
C ARG A 173 2.43 5.89 -10.69
N SER A 174 3.69 6.25 -10.42
CA SER A 174 4.34 6.03 -9.12
C SER A 174 4.91 7.30 -8.49
N ILE A 175 4.49 8.49 -8.96
CA ILE A 175 5.02 9.77 -8.48
C ILE A 175 3.95 10.47 -7.63
N ALA A 176 4.05 10.34 -6.31
CA ALA A 176 3.08 10.94 -5.39
C ALA A 176 3.23 12.47 -5.33
N GLY A 177 4.47 12.97 -5.42
CA GLY A 177 4.71 14.40 -5.51
C GLY A 177 6.13 14.76 -5.92
N ILE A 178 6.31 16.02 -6.34
CA ILE A 178 7.61 16.55 -6.77
C ILE A 178 7.98 17.84 -6.05
N LEU A 179 9.28 18.08 -5.90
CA LEU A 179 9.88 19.40 -5.66
C LEU A 179 10.72 19.75 -6.89
N ALA A 180 10.40 20.85 -7.57
CA ALA A 180 11.19 21.38 -8.66
C ALA A 180 11.75 22.76 -8.27
N VAL A 181 13.07 22.87 -8.18
CA VAL A 181 13.78 24.13 -7.92
C VAL A 181 14.27 24.69 -9.25
N GLY A 182 13.46 25.58 -9.82
CA GLY A 182 13.52 26.01 -11.21
C GLY A 182 12.77 25.06 -12.12
N GLY A 183 13.25 24.97 -13.36
CA GLY A 183 12.71 24.07 -14.38
C GLY A 183 11.43 24.57 -15.06
N ASP A 184 11.13 23.98 -16.20
CA ASP A 184 9.89 24.25 -16.95
C ASP A 184 9.52 23.01 -17.76
N LEU A 185 8.31 22.98 -18.31
CA LEU A 185 7.86 21.87 -19.16
C LEU A 185 8.09 22.19 -20.65
N SER A 186 8.82 21.32 -21.35
CA SER A 186 9.05 21.46 -22.80
C SER A 186 7.77 21.23 -23.61
N GLU A 187 7.70 21.71 -24.86
CA GLU A 187 6.55 21.43 -25.73
C GLU A 187 6.41 19.94 -26.04
N THR A 188 7.53 19.22 -26.22
CA THR A 188 7.52 17.76 -26.39
C THR A 188 6.91 17.05 -25.19
N ALA A 189 7.30 17.45 -23.97
CA ALA A 189 6.75 16.89 -22.74
C ALA A 189 5.25 17.20 -22.60
N ARG A 190 4.82 18.43 -22.92
CA ARG A 190 3.40 18.81 -22.92
C ARG A 190 2.58 17.97 -23.89
N TYR A 191 3.10 17.68 -25.08
CA TYR A 191 2.40 16.85 -26.07
C TYR A 191 2.28 15.39 -25.63
N ARG A 192 3.23 14.88 -24.84
CA ARG A 192 3.25 13.51 -24.32
C ARG A 192 2.62 13.35 -22.94
N ALA A 193 2.20 14.45 -22.30
CA ALA A 193 1.70 14.42 -20.93
C ALA A 193 0.38 13.63 -20.85
N VAL A 194 0.25 12.81 -19.80
CA VAL A 194 -0.93 11.93 -19.61
C VAL A 194 -2.07 12.61 -18.85
N GLY A 195 -1.85 13.83 -18.37
CA GLY A 195 -2.86 14.63 -17.66
C GLY A 195 -3.20 14.14 -16.25
N ALA A 196 -2.45 13.19 -15.70
CA ALA A 196 -2.66 12.69 -14.34
C ALA A 196 -2.27 13.74 -13.29
N PRO A 197 -3.08 13.92 -12.22
CA PRO A 197 -2.77 14.87 -11.14
C PRO A 197 -1.53 14.42 -10.38
N VAL A 198 -0.56 15.30 -10.15
CA VAL A 198 0.64 15.08 -9.30
C VAL A 198 0.81 16.27 -8.37
N ALA A 199 0.95 16.04 -7.06
CA ALA A 199 1.18 17.12 -6.12
C ALA A 199 2.57 17.75 -6.34
N ALA A 200 2.71 19.06 -6.24
CA ALA A 200 3.94 19.72 -6.63
C ALA A 200 4.31 20.88 -5.70
N TYR A 201 5.61 20.98 -5.39
CA TYR A 201 6.22 22.19 -4.88
C TYR A 201 7.13 22.76 -5.98
N LEU A 202 6.74 23.92 -6.49
CA LEU A 202 7.39 24.60 -7.60
C LEU A 202 8.05 25.88 -7.09
N VAL A 203 9.37 25.92 -7.11
CA VAL A 203 10.17 27.08 -6.66
C VAL A 203 10.82 27.72 -7.87
N ASN A 204 10.51 28.97 -8.19
CA ASN A 204 11.01 29.66 -9.40
C ASN A 204 10.74 28.88 -10.71
N ALA A 205 9.70 28.06 -10.75
CA ALA A 205 9.39 27.25 -11.93
C ALA A 205 8.80 28.09 -13.07
N GLY A 206 9.05 27.66 -14.30
CA GLY A 206 8.49 28.28 -15.49
C GLY A 206 6.97 28.21 -15.55
N SER A 207 6.39 29.15 -16.29
CA SER A 207 4.93 29.30 -16.37
C SER A 207 4.24 28.09 -17.02
N ARG A 208 4.92 27.32 -17.89
CA ARG A 208 4.32 26.12 -18.51
C ARG A 208 4.18 25.00 -17.49
N ALA A 209 5.20 24.78 -16.66
CA ALA A 209 5.13 23.81 -15.57
C ALA A 209 4.01 24.17 -14.58
N LEU A 210 3.98 25.40 -14.07
CA LEU A 210 2.93 25.84 -13.14
C LEU A 210 1.53 25.70 -13.75
N ASN A 211 1.35 26.12 -15.01
CA ASN A 211 0.07 25.99 -15.69
C ASN A 211 -0.35 24.53 -15.88
N TYR A 212 0.58 23.65 -16.29
CA TYR A 212 0.31 22.23 -16.45
C TYR A 212 -0.18 21.60 -15.14
N PHE A 213 0.58 21.75 -14.05
CA PHE A 213 0.22 21.12 -12.78
C PHE A 213 -1.11 21.64 -12.24
N ARG A 214 -1.41 22.94 -12.41
CA ARG A 214 -2.72 23.51 -12.03
C ARG A 214 -3.86 22.86 -12.78
N VAL A 215 -3.72 22.68 -14.09
CA VAL A 215 -4.75 22.05 -14.92
C VAL A 215 -4.89 20.56 -14.59
N ALA A 216 -3.78 19.82 -14.53
CA ALA A 216 -3.79 18.38 -14.24
C ALA A 216 -4.35 18.05 -12.84
N ASN A 217 -4.10 18.91 -11.84
CA ASN A 217 -4.67 18.75 -10.50
C ASN A 217 -6.09 19.33 -10.37
N GLU A 218 -6.61 19.98 -11.40
CA GLU A 218 -7.84 20.79 -11.34
C GLU A 218 -7.81 21.76 -10.12
N ALA A 219 -6.63 22.33 -9.87
CA ALA A 219 -6.35 23.12 -8.68
C ALA A 219 -6.55 24.61 -8.96
N VAL A 220 -7.32 25.26 -8.09
CA VAL A 220 -7.59 26.70 -8.13
C VAL A 220 -6.79 27.42 -7.04
N PRO A 221 -6.54 28.74 -7.17
CA PRO A 221 -5.91 29.50 -6.09
C PRO A 221 -6.66 29.29 -4.77
N ALA A 222 -5.91 29.01 -3.72
CA ALA A 222 -6.39 28.91 -2.35
C ALA A 222 -5.70 29.97 -1.48
N ASP A 223 -6.04 30.02 -0.20
CA ASP A 223 -5.41 30.94 0.75
C ASP A 223 -3.89 30.72 0.76
N ALA A 224 -3.15 31.83 0.75
CA ALA A 224 -1.71 31.79 0.85
C ALA A 224 -1.31 31.22 2.22
N GLU A 225 -0.21 30.49 2.24
CA GLU A 225 0.41 30.02 3.48
C GLU A 225 1.74 30.73 3.68
N GLU A 226 2.21 30.81 4.91
CA GLU A 226 3.52 31.37 5.22
C GLU A 226 4.47 30.26 5.70
N THR A 227 5.76 30.42 5.40
CA THR A 227 6.82 29.66 6.06
C THR A 227 7.05 30.17 7.47
N ASP A 228 7.74 29.39 8.30
CA ASP A 228 8.16 29.83 9.65
C ASP A 228 9.06 31.07 9.61
N THR A 229 9.65 31.37 8.46
CA THR A 229 10.48 32.55 8.20
C THR A 229 9.68 33.73 7.60
N GLY A 230 8.36 33.62 7.47
CA GLY A 230 7.47 34.67 6.96
C GLY A 230 7.45 34.81 5.43
N ILE A 231 7.88 33.78 4.69
CA ILE A 231 7.82 33.78 3.22
C ILE A 231 6.42 33.36 2.80
N SER A 232 5.74 34.23 2.06
CA SER A 232 4.43 33.93 1.50
C SER A 232 4.52 32.93 0.36
N LEU A 233 3.72 31.87 0.45
CA LEU A 233 3.61 30.78 -0.52
C LEU A 233 2.25 30.85 -1.20
N GLN A 234 2.25 30.80 -2.54
CA GLN A 234 1.01 30.71 -3.28
C GLN A 234 0.53 29.25 -3.30
N ILE A 235 -0.66 29.00 -2.74
CA ILE A 235 -1.26 27.67 -2.75
C ILE A 235 -2.28 27.57 -3.87
N TYR A 236 -2.29 26.42 -4.55
CA TYR A 236 -3.40 25.97 -5.38
C TYR A 236 -3.87 24.63 -4.87
N ALA A 237 -5.18 24.48 -4.73
CA ALA A 237 -5.78 23.25 -4.22
C ALA A 237 -7.03 22.88 -5.03
N ASN A 238 -7.26 21.58 -5.16
CA ASN A 238 -8.54 21.07 -5.62
C ASN A 238 -9.57 21.15 -4.49
N LYS A 239 -10.82 21.50 -4.81
CA LYS A 239 -11.89 21.66 -3.82
C LYS A 239 -12.40 20.36 -3.22
N ARG A 240 -12.26 19.24 -3.93
CA ARG A 240 -12.75 17.91 -3.52
C ARG A 240 -11.64 17.05 -2.92
N ASN A 241 -10.46 17.09 -3.53
CA ASN A 241 -9.32 16.26 -3.14
C ASN A 241 -8.15 17.11 -2.63
N PRO A 242 -7.94 17.22 -1.31
CA PRO A 242 -6.88 18.05 -0.75
C PRO A 242 -5.46 17.53 -1.06
N ALA A 243 -5.30 16.28 -1.50
CA ALA A 243 -4.02 15.75 -1.94
C ALA A 243 -3.61 16.30 -3.33
N ARG A 244 -4.56 16.79 -4.14
CA ARG A 244 -4.30 17.49 -5.40
C ARG A 244 -3.93 18.94 -5.11
N ARG A 245 -2.67 19.16 -4.76
CA ARG A 245 -2.17 20.44 -4.23
C ARG A 245 -0.87 20.87 -4.90
N ILE A 246 -0.75 22.18 -5.09
CA ILE A 246 0.46 22.82 -5.61
C ILE A 246 0.87 23.93 -4.65
N VAL A 247 2.13 23.91 -4.25
CA VAL A 247 2.80 25.00 -3.55
C VAL A 247 3.69 25.70 -4.56
N ALA A 248 3.48 27.00 -4.78
CA ALA A 248 4.31 27.80 -5.67
C ALA A 248 5.01 28.90 -4.88
N GLU A 249 6.31 29.01 -5.07
CA GLU A 249 7.16 29.98 -4.41
C GLU A 249 8.07 30.67 -5.43
N ASN A 250 8.30 31.97 -5.25
CA ASN A 250 9.35 32.70 -5.93
C ASN A 250 10.32 33.24 -4.87
N GLY A 251 11.58 32.87 -4.96
CA GLY A 251 12.56 33.25 -3.95
C GLY A 251 13.86 32.47 -4.05
N ASP A 252 14.90 33.01 -3.41
CA ASP A 252 16.18 32.35 -3.27
C ASP A 252 16.31 31.85 -1.83
N ARG A 253 16.14 30.55 -1.64
CA ARG A 253 16.23 29.87 -0.34
C ARG A 253 17.24 28.74 -0.44
N GLU A 254 17.88 28.44 0.68
CA GLU A 254 18.73 27.25 0.76
C GLU A 254 17.95 25.99 0.39
N THR A 255 18.57 25.14 -0.42
CA THR A 255 18.00 23.89 -0.89
C THR A 255 17.52 23.02 0.26
N GLY A 256 18.26 22.91 1.36
CA GLY A 256 17.85 22.13 2.53
C GLY A 256 16.53 22.60 3.15
N ALA A 257 16.30 23.92 3.19
CA ALA A 257 15.04 24.48 3.69
C ALA A 257 13.86 24.16 2.75
N LEU A 258 14.09 24.21 1.43
CA LEU A 258 13.09 23.84 0.43
C LEU A 258 12.73 22.34 0.53
N ILE A 259 13.72 21.47 0.75
CA ILE A 259 13.51 20.02 0.92
C ILE A 259 12.68 19.74 2.17
N ALA A 260 13.00 20.38 3.29
CA ALA A 260 12.23 20.23 4.53
C ALA A 260 10.77 20.68 4.34
N ASP A 261 10.55 21.85 3.73
CA ASP A 261 9.19 22.34 3.46
C ASP A 261 8.44 21.46 2.46
N ALA A 262 9.13 20.89 1.47
CA ALA A 262 8.51 19.92 0.54
C ALA A 262 8.03 18.67 1.26
N TRP A 263 8.78 18.19 2.24
CA TRP A 263 8.31 17.11 3.11
C TRP A 263 7.05 17.52 3.86
N ASP A 264 7.09 18.65 4.57
CA ASP A 264 6.01 19.03 5.47
C ASP A 264 4.72 19.48 4.75
N ARG A 265 4.84 20.01 3.53
CA ARG A 265 3.72 20.59 2.77
C ARG A 265 3.20 19.71 1.64
N VAL A 266 4.02 18.78 1.13
CA VAL A 266 3.67 17.91 0.02
C VAL A 266 3.93 16.44 0.37
N PHE A 267 5.19 16.00 0.47
CA PHE A 267 5.53 14.57 0.49
C PHE A 267 4.95 13.84 1.71
N GLY A 268 5.02 14.42 2.90
CA GLY A 268 4.43 13.86 4.12
C GLY A 268 2.91 13.89 4.14
N ARG A 269 2.24 14.49 3.15
CA ARG A 269 0.77 14.66 3.11
C ARG A 269 0.07 13.88 2.01
N VAL A 270 0.80 13.39 1.01
CA VAL A 270 0.20 12.79 -0.19
C VAL A 270 0.82 11.45 -0.51
N ARG A 271 -0.01 10.51 -0.97
CA ARG A 271 0.38 9.22 -1.51
C ARG A 271 -0.36 8.98 -2.83
N ARG A 272 0.09 7.98 -3.59
CA ARG A 272 -0.50 7.58 -4.86
C ARG A 272 -0.78 6.07 -4.96
N PRO A 273 -1.88 5.56 -4.39
CA PRO A 273 -2.28 4.17 -4.60
C PRO A 273 -2.68 3.87 -6.05
N ASP A 274 -2.55 2.62 -6.49
CA ASP A 274 -2.91 2.16 -7.84
C ASP A 274 -4.43 1.93 -7.98
N THR A 275 -5.21 2.99 -7.76
CA THR A 275 -6.68 2.96 -7.69
C THR A 275 -7.39 3.57 -8.91
N ASP A 276 -6.62 4.06 -9.88
CA ASP A 276 -7.03 4.45 -11.24
C ASP A 276 -5.87 4.16 -12.21
N THR A 277 -6.07 4.24 -13.54
CA THR A 277 -5.08 3.97 -14.60
C THR A 277 -3.68 4.55 -14.33
N TYR A 278 -3.58 5.75 -13.75
CA TYR A 278 -2.32 6.41 -13.38
C TYR A 278 -2.13 6.58 -11.86
N GLY A 279 -2.97 5.93 -11.05
CA GLY A 279 -3.04 6.06 -9.61
C GLY A 279 -3.64 7.40 -9.16
N ASP A 280 -4.43 7.37 -8.10
CA ASP A 280 -5.03 8.58 -7.52
C ASP A 280 -4.14 9.23 -6.49
N LEU A 281 -4.26 10.55 -6.31
CA LEU A 281 -3.67 11.21 -5.14
C LEU A 281 -4.59 11.06 -3.93
N GLU A 282 -4.03 10.57 -2.84
CA GLU A 282 -4.71 10.36 -1.57
C GLU A 282 -3.98 11.04 -0.40
N PRO A 283 -4.70 11.54 0.62
CA PRO A 283 -4.05 12.06 1.83
C PRO A 283 -3.34 10.96 2.61
N ARG A 284 -2.10 11.23 3.01
CA ARG A 284 -1.36 10.36 3.93
C ARG A 284 -1.87 10.44 5.36
N MET A 285 -1.77 9.31 6.04
CA MET A 285 -1.96 9.14 7.46
C MET A 285 -0.80 9.80 8.21
N ASP A 286 -1.16 10.70 9.14
CA ASP A 286 -0.23 11.20 10.15
C ASP A 286 -0.24 10.21 11.32
N LEU A 287 0.76 9.32 11.36
CA LEU A 287 0.86 8.26 12.36
C LEU A 287 0.79 8.79 13.80
N LYS A 288 1.34 9.98 14.07
CA LYS A 288 1.29 10.58 15.41
C LYS A 288 -0.11 11.03 15.77
N LYS A 289 -0.84 11.63 14.82
CA LYS A 289 -2.23 12.05 15.02
C LYS A 289 -3.21 10.88 15.07
N ALA A 290 -2.89 9.78 14.39
CA ALA A 290 -3.72 8.57 14.43
C ALA A 290 -3.77 7.94 15.83
N GLY A 291 -2.79 8.23 16.70
CA GLY A 291 -2.88 7.93 18.13
C GLY A 291 -2.95 6.45 18.48
N PHE A 292 -2.33 5.59 17.65
CA PHE A 292 -2.30 4.14 17.89
C PHE A 292 -1.60 3.78 19.19
N GLU A 293 -2.15 2.77 19.87
CA GLU A 293 -1.40 1.96 20.82
C GLU A 293 -0.56 0.97 20.01
N ILE A 294 0.76 1.09 20.12
CA ILE A 294 1.72 0.34 19.32
C ILE A 294 2.40 -0.71 20.18
N PHE A 295 2.24 -1.98 19.82
CA PHE A 295 2.84 -3.13 20.47
C PHE A 295 3.91 -3.67 19.52
N LEU A 296 5.19 -3.54 19.87
CA LEU A 296 6.32 -4.01 19.07
C LEU A 296 6.97 -5.21 19.76
N GLU A 297 7.00 -6.35 19.07
CA GLU A 297 7.58 -7.60 19.59
C GLU A 297 7.12 -7.89 21.02
N ASP A 298 5.82 -7.71 21.25
CA ASP A 298 5.21 -7.78 22.56
C ASP A 298 4.97 -9.23 22.97
N THR A 299 5.34 -9.56 24.21
CA THR A 299 5.34 -10.92 24.73
C THR A 299 4.05 -11.32 25.43
N ARG A 300 3.05 -10.43 25.54
CA ARG A 300 1.81 -10.71 26.30
C ARG A 300 0.98 -11.87 25.73
N LEU A 301 1.19 -12.22 24.47
CA LEU A 301 0.53 -13.36 23.83
C LEU A 301 1.41 -14.61 23.79
N GLU A 302 2.69 -14.51 24.16
CA GLU A 302 3.70 -15.55 23.93
C GLU A 302 3.34 -16.89 24.57
N GLU A 303 2.67 -16.91 25.72
CA GLU A 303 2.20 -18.16 26.33
C GLU A 303 1.20 -18.93 25.44
N LYS A 304 0.42 -18.21 24.62
CA LYS A 304 -0.54 -18.78 23.68
C LYS A 304 0.09 -19.11 22.33
N VAL A 305 1.00 -18.26 21.83
CA VAL A 305 1.47 -18.28 20.42
C VAL A 305 2.99 -18.48 20.26
N LYS A 306 3.70 -18.74 21.37
CA LYS A 306 5.12 -19.16 21.46
C LYS A 306 6.16 -18.17 20.93
N LYS A 307 5.75 -16.98 20.47
CA LYS A 307 6.61 -15.90 19.99
C LYS A 307 6.06 -14.54 20.40
N PRO A 308 6.91 -13.50 20.43
CA PRO A 308 6.44 -12.12 20.50
C PRO A 308 5.78 -11.69 19.19
N HIS A 309 4.81 -10.78 19.28
CA HIS A 309 4.07 -10.30 18.11
C HIS A 309 3.98 -8.78 18.08
N THR A 310 3.80 -8.23 16.88
CA THR A 310 3.66 -6.81 16.66
C THR A 310 2.26 -6.49 16.13
N TRP A 311 1.57 -5.50 16.71
CA TRP A 311 0.28 -5.01 16.21
C TRP A 311 0.02 -3.58 16.64
N PHE A 312 -0.81 -2.87 15.86
CA PHE A 312 -1.30 -1.53 16.21
C PHE A 312 -2.78 -1.60 16.56
N THR A 313 -3.19 -0.89 17.61
CA THR A 313 -4.59 -0.80 18.05
C THR A 313 -5.04 0.65 18.03
N SER A 314 -6.23 0.90 17.46
CA SER A 314 -6.93 2.18 17.59
C SER A 314 -8.20 1.99 18.41
N VAL A 315 -8.34 2.79 19.46
CA VAL A 315 -9.53 2.88 20.29
C VAL A 315 -10.14 4.27 20.10
N PRO A 316 -11.37 4.37 19.57
CA PRO A 316 -12.00 5.67 19.35
C PRO A 316 -12.15 6.50 20.61
N GLU A 317 -12.08 7.83 20.51
CA GLU A 317 -12.17 8.71 21.68
C GLU A 317 -13.50 8.54 22.43
N GLN A 318 -14.61 8.41 21.70
CA GLN A 318 -15.94 8.14 22.28
C GLN A 318 -16.01 6.80 23.02
N VAL A 319 -15.20 5.81 22.63
CA VAL A 319 -15.12 4.50 23.30
C VAL A 319 -14.30 4.63 24.58
N LYS A 320 -13.21 5.40 24.57
CA LYS A 320 -12.42 5.70 25.77
C LYS A 320 -13.23 6.45 26.83
N LEU A 321 -14.12 7.36 26.40
CA LEU A 321 -15.02 8.11 27.29
C LEU A 321 -16.16 7.26 27.87
N HIS A 322 -16.51 6.14 27.22
CA HIS A 322 -17.61 5.25 27.60
C HIS A 322 -17.19 3.77 27.65
N PRO A 323 -16.22 3.40 28.49
CA PRO A 323 -15.67 2.04 28.53
C PRO A 323 -16.69 0.98 29.03
N GLU A 324 -17.84 1.40 29.57
CA GLU A 324 -18.94 0.51 29.92
C GLU A 324 -19.72 -0.01 28.71
N LYS A 325 -19.64 0.67 27.55
CA LYS A 325 -20.37 0.30 26.34
C LYS A 325 -19.52 -0.61 25.47
N LYS A 326 -19.97 -1.85 25.29
CA LYS A 326 -19.31 -2.80 24.40
C LYS A 326 -19.53 -2.40 22.93
N VAL A 327 -18.43 -2.38 22.16
CA VAL A 327 -18.39 -1.96 20.76
C VAL A 327 -17.79 -3.04 19.86
N PRO A 328 -18.02 -2.99 18.54
CA PRO A 328 -17.43 -3.95 17.63
C PRO A 328 -15.90 -3.90 17.56
N LEU A 329 -15.32 -4.99 17.08
CA LEU A 329 -13.89 -5.14 16.81
C LEU A 329 -13.66 -5.46 15.33
N MET A 330 -12.81 -4.69 14.65
CA MET A 330 -12.35 -4.94 13.29
C MET A 330 -10.86 -5.28 13.29
N LEU A 331 -10.50 -6.46 12.79
CA LEU A 331 -9.09 -6.79 12.47
C LEU A 331 -8.88 -6.60 10.97
N PHE A 332 -7.80 -5.88 10.61
CA PHE A 332 -7.39 -5.74 9.21
C PHE A 332 -5.99 -6.33 9.00
N PHE A 333 -5.92 -7.38 8.18
CA PHE A 333 -4.68 -8.10 7.87
C PHE A 333 -4.00 -7.53 6.63
N HIS A 334 -2.71 -7.20 6.75
CA HIS A 334 -1.90 -6.59 5.68
C HIS A 334 -1.61 -7.55 4.51
N GLY A 335 -1.26 -7.02 3.34
CA GLY A 335 -0.86 -7.82 2.17
C GLY A 335 0.52 -8.45 2.30
N ALA A 336 0.90 -9.32 1.36
CA ALA A 336 2.23 -9.92 1.39
C ALA A 336 3.29 -8.81 1.21
N SER A 337 4.34 -8.88 2.03
CA SER A 337 5.37 -7.87 2.24
C SER A 337 4.95 -6.56 2.94
N ASP A 338 3.69 -6.33 3.26
CA ASP A 338 3.27 -5.14 3.99
C ASP A 338 3.56 -5.24 5.51
N ASN A 339 3.15 -4.21 6.25
CA ASN A 339 3.27 -4.11 7.71
C ASN A 339 2.03 -3.39 8.31
N PRO A 340 1.92 -3.29 9.65
CA PRO A 340 0.76 -2.66 10.30
C PRO A 340 0.52 -1.20 9.91
N ALA A 341 1.58 -0.39 9.79
CA ALA A 341 1.42 1.01 9.38
C ALA A 341 0.90 1.14 7.94
N GLU A 342 1.36 0.27 7.03
CA GLU A 342 0.84 0.19 5.66
C GLU A 342 -0.63 -0.22 5.64
N ALA A 343 -0.99 -1.27 6.37
CA ALA A 343 -2.37 -1.70 6.51
C ALA A 343 -3.30 -0.60 7.05
N ALA A 344 -2.82 0.16 8.04
CA ALA A 344 -3.55 1.29 8.60
C ALA A 344 -3.70 2.45 7.60
N GLU A 345 -2.61 2.84 6.94
CA GLU A 345 -2.57 3.89 5.90
C GLU A 345 -3.48 3.53 4.70
N MET A 346 -3.46 2.26 4.30
CA MET A 346 -4.20 1.68 3.18
C MET A 346 -5.71 1.60 3.44
N SER A 347 -6.11 0.99 4.55
CA SER A 347 -7.53 0.74 4.84
C SER A 347 -8.23 1.85 5.61
N LYS A 348 -7.49 2.63 6.42
CA LYS A 348 -8.04 3.69 7.27
C LYS A 348 -9.25 3.28 8.14
N PHE A 349 -9.40 1.99 8.46
CA PHE A 349 -10.45 1.51 9.36
C PHE A 349 -10.41 2.17 10.74
N HIS A 350 -9.27 2.68 11.19
CA HIS A 350 -9.18 3.48 12.42
C HIS A 350 -9.84 4.86 12.30
N GLU A 351 -9.78 5.52 11.14
CA GLU A 351 -10.52 6.78 10.90
C GLU A 351 -12.02 6.51 10.85
N LEU A 352 -12.45 5.41 10.22
CA LEU A 352 -13.84 4.98 10.20
C LEU A 352 -14.32 4.54 11.59
N GLY A 353 -13.47 3.86 12.37
CA GLY A 353 -13.73 3.49 13.76
C GLY A 353 -13.94 4.69 14.66
N GLU A 354 -13.15 5.75 14.46
CA GLU A 354 -13.34 7.04 15.14
C GLU A 354 -14.71 7.65 14.83
N GLN A 355 -15.21 7.50 13.60
CA GLN A 355 -16.52 8.04 13.19
C GLN A 355 -17.70 7.18 13.66
N GLU A 356 -17.59 5.86 13.55
CA GLU A 356 -18.69 4.91 13.71
C GLU A 356 -18.70 4.20 15.08
N GLY A 357 -17.63 4.33 15.87
CA GLY A 357 -17.53 3.77 17.22
C GLY A 357 -17.22 2.28 17.27
N PHE A 358 -16.12 1.87 16.66
CA PHE A 358 -15.57 0.50 16.79
C PHE A 358 -14.05 0.50 16.92
N ILE A 359 -13.52 -0.53 17.57
CA ILE A 359 -12.07 -0.70 17.78
C ILE A 359 -11.45 -1.36 16.56
N THR A 360 -10.27 -0.91 16.15
CA THR A 360 -9.55 -1.46 15.00
C THR A 360 -8.18 -1.98 15.41
N VAL A 361 -7.77 -3.12 14.86
CA VAL A 361 -6.46 -3.74 15.11
C VAL A 361 -5.78 -4.13 13.80
N TYR A 362 -4.49 -3.80 13.69
CA TYR A 362 -3.61 -4.07 12.56
C TYR A 362 -2.45 -4.96 13.00
N PRO A 363 -2.58 -6.29 12.96
CA PRO A 363 -1.50 -7.20 13.32
C PRO A 363 -0.46 -7.33 12.21
N TRP A 364 0.79 -7.65 12.57
CA TRP A 364 1.86 -8.04 11.64
C TRP A 364 1.98 -9.56 11.59
N GLY A 365 2.00 -10.16 10.40
CA GLY A 365 2.19 -11.60 10.25
C GLY A 365 3.44 -12.08 10.97
N THR A 366 3.40 -13.29 11.54
CA THR A 366 4.42 -13.75 12.51
C THR A 366 5.84 -13.74 11.93
N ASN A 367 6.00 -14.04 10.64
CA ASN A 367 7.29 -14.01 9.94
C ASN A 367 7.66 -12.61 9.40
N ARG A 368 6.89 -11.55 9.71
CA ARG A 368 7.09 -10.16 9.27
C ARG A 368 7.06 -9.93 7.75
N THR A 369 6.56 -10.90 6.98
CA THR A 369 6.47 -10.83 5.52
C THR A 369 5.09 -11.21 5.01
N GLN A 370 4.48 -12.29 5.49
CA GLN A 370 3.20 -12.80 5.00
C GLN A 370 2.51 -13.66 6.04
N TRP A 371 1.21 -13.89 5.85
CA TRP A 371 0.39 -14.79 6.64
C TRP A 371 0.46 -16.23 6.12
N ASN A 372 0.60 -17.20 7.02
CA ASN A 372 0.43 -18.63 6.74
C ASN A 372 -1.06 -18.97 6.53
N SER A 373 -1.57 -18.67 5.33
CA SER A 373 -3.00 -18.87 5.00
C SER A 373 -3.28 -20.20 4.28
N SER A 374 -2.26 -20.82 3.66
CA SER A 374 -2.41 -22.10 2.97
C SER A 374 -2.55 -23.28 3.94
N LEU A 375 -1.91 -23.18 5.11
CA LEU A 375 -1.88 -24.24 6.14
C LEU A 375 -1.37 -25.59 5.61
N ASP A 376 -0.53 -25.55 4.58
CA ASP A 376 0.06 -26.71 3.92
C ASP A 376 1.38 -27.16 4.57
N ASP A 377 2.11 -26.22 5.18
CA ASP A 377 3.29 -26.50 6.00
C ASP A 377 2.93 -26.48 7.51
N PRO A 378 2.93 -27.63 8.20
CA PRO A 378 2.62 -27.71 9.63
C PRO A 378 3.72 -27.10 10.52
N GLU A 379 4.93 -26.88 9.98
CA GLU A 379 6.04 -26.26 10.71
C GLU A 379 6.07 -24.73 10.53
N ALA A 380 5.23 -24.19 9.64
CA ALA A 380 5.09 -22.75 9.46
C ALA A 380 4.38 -22.09 10.66
N GLU A 381 4.44 -20.76 10.72
CA GLU A 381 3.90 -19.99 11.83
C GLU A 381 2.38 -20.17 11.99
N ASP A 382 1.91 -20.26 13.23
CA ASP A 382 0.47 -20.35 13.55
C ASP A 382 -0.18 -18.96 13.61
N ASP A 383 -0.34 -18.35 12.44
CA ASP A 383 -0.97 -17.03 12.32
C ASP A 383 -2.47 -17.05 12.67
N VAL A 384 -3.16 -18.19 12.50
CA VAL A 384 -4.58 -18.33 12.90
C VAL A 384 -4.69 -18.32 14.42
N GLY A 385 -3.85 -19.08 15.11
CA GLY A 385 -3.75 -19.05 16.57
C GLY A 385 -3.40 -17.67 17.09
N PHE A 386 -2.52 -16.93 16.40
CA PHE A 386 -2.24 -15.53 16.70
C PHE A 386 -3.48 -14.63 16.59
N ALA A 387 -4.24 -14.71 15.50
CA ALA A 387 -5.46 -13.92 15.33
C ALA A 387 -6.47 -14.17 16.47
N ILE A 388 -6.69 -15.43 16.87
CA ILE A 388 -7.60 -15.78 17.96
C ILE A 388 -7.07 -15.33 19.32
N ALA A 389 -5.77 -15.51 19.59
CA ALA A 389 -5.16 -15.03 20.83
C ALA A 389 -5.29 -13.50 20.97
N LEU A 390 -5.15 -12.78 19.86
CA LEU A 390 -5.33 -11.33 19.81
C LEU A 390 -6.79 -10.93 20.02
N ILE A 391 -7.76 -11.59 19.39
CA ILE A 391 -9.20 -11.34 19.63
C ILE A 391 -9.56 -11.56 21.12
N ASP A 392 -9.06 -12.63 21.73
CA ASP A 392 -9.27 -12.90 23.15
C ASP A 392 -8.67 -11.79 24.02
N TYR A 393 -7.45 -11.36 23.72
CA TYR A 393 -6.79 -10.27 24.43
C TYR A 393 -7.58 -8.96 24.31
N MET A 394 -8.03 -8.62 23.10
CA MET A 394 -8.85 -7.44 22.86
C MET A 394 -10.18 -7.52 23.64
N THR A 395 -10.84 -8.67 23.63
CA THR A 395 -12.10 -8.90 24.36
C THR A 395 -11.94 -8.76 25.87
N ALA A 396 -10.81 -9.23 26.41
CA ALA A 396 -10.55 -9.20 27.84
C ALA A 396 -10.12 -7.81 28.36
N ASN A 397 -9.42 -7.01 27.54
CA ASN A 397 -8.78 -5.77 27.99
C ASN A 397 -9.45 -4.49 27.49
N TYR A 398 -10.34 -4.59 26.49
CA TYR A 398 -11.03 -3.45 25.89
C TYR A 398 -12.56 -3.65 25.96
N PRO A 399 -13.36 -2.59 25.75
CA PRO A 399 -14.81 -2.71 25.71
C PRO A 399 -15.29 -3.34 24.38
N VAL A 400 -14.75 -4.48 24.00
CA VAL A 400 -15.18 -5.23 22.81
C VAL A 400 -16.42 -6.07 23.13
N ASP A 401 -17.37 -6.03 22.23
CA ASP A 401 -18.51 -6.96 22.15
C ASP A 401 -18.07 -8.25 21.44
N PRO A 402 -18.00 -9.39 22.14
CA PRO A 402 -17.55 -10.64 21.54
C PRO A 402 -18.48 -11.17 20.44
N GLU A 403 -19.73 -10.68 20.36
CA GLU A 403 -20.67 -11.05 19.29
C GLU A 403 -20.42 -10.26 18.00
N ARG A 404 -19.63 -9.18 18.04
CA ARG A 404 -19.41 -8.26 16.91
C ARG A 404 -17.92 -8.14 16.57
N VAL A 405 -17.32 -9.28 16.22
CA VAL A 405 -15.96 -9.36 15.70
C VAL A 405 -16.00 -9.57 14.18
N TYR A 406 -15.34 -8.67 13.46
CA TYR A 406 -15.27 -8.67 12.00
C TYR A 406 -13.83 -8.72 11.52
N LEU A 407 -13.63 -9.35 10.37
CA LEU A 407 -12.31 -9.47 9.75
C LEU A 407 -12.30 -8.85 8.35
N SER A 408 -11.21 -8.18 8.04
CA SER A 408 -10.90 -7.67 6.72
C SER A 408 -9.41 -7.86 6.46
N GLY A 409 -9.00 -7.63 5.22
CA GLY A 409 -7.61 -7.68 4.84
C GLY A 409 -7.46 -7.45 3.35
N PHE A 410 -6.20 -7.30 2.92
CA PHE A 410 -5.83 -7.07 1.54
C PHE A 410 -4.94 -8.21 1.02
N SER A 411 -5.17 -8.70 -0.20
CA SER A 411 -4.29 -9.68 -0.86
C SER A 411 -4.05 -10.95 -0.03
N ASN A 412 -2.83 -11.25 0.38
CA ASN A 412 -2.53 -12.37 1.29
C ASN A 412 -3.23 -12.22 2.66
N GLY A 413 -3.41 -11.01 3.17
CA GLY A 413 -4.21 -10.74 4.37
C GLY A 413 -5.71 -10.93 4.15
N ALA A 414 -6.21 -10.72 2.93
CA ALA A 414 -7.59 -11.06 2.57
C ALA A 414 -7.83 -12.56 2.58
N ALA A 415 -6.86 -13.36 2.11
CA ALA A 415 -6.89 -14.81 2.26
C ALA A 415 -6.83 -15.21 3.75
N HIS A 416 -5.98 -14.57 4.55
CA HIS A 416 -5.88 -14.85 5.98
C HIS A 416 -7.20 -14.55 6.73
N ALA A 417 -7.86 -13.42 6.44
CA ALA A 417 -9.16 -13.07 7.01
C ALA A 417 -10.22 -14.17 6.75
N GLN A 418 -10.24 -14.69 5.52
CA GLN A 418 -11.13 -15.80 5.14
C GLN A 418 -10.82 -17.07 5.91
N VAL A 419 -9.53 -17.45 6.01
CA VAL A 419 -9.09 -18.66 6.71
C VAL A 419 -9.42 -18.62 8.20
N VAL A 420 -9.21 -17.48 8.87
CA VAL A 420 -9.59 -17.33 10.28
C VAL A 420 -11.10 -17.48 10.45
N ALA A 421 -11.92 -16.89 9.58
CA ALA A 421 -13.38 -17.04 9.63
C ALA A 421 -13.86 -18.47 9.33
N MET A 422 -13.17 -19.18 8.43
CA MET A 422 -13.43 -20.59 8.11
C MET A 422 -13.18 -21.52 9.29
N LEU A 423 -12.12 -21.28 10.06
CA LEU A 423 -11.70 -22.14 11.17
C LEU A 423 -12.35 -21.77 12.51
N HIS A 424 -12.73 -20.51 12.69
CA HIS A 424 -13.38 -19.99 13.90
C HIS A 424 -14.72 -19.27 13.61
N PRO A 425 -15.66 -19.91 12.88
CA PRO A 425 -16.92 -19.28 12.51
C PRO A 425 -17.82 -18.98 13.72
N ASP A 426 -17.58 -19.63 14.86
CA ASP A 426 -18.23 -19.39 16.16
C ASP A 426 -17.79 -18.08 16.83
N ARG A 427 -16.70 -17.47 16.36
CA ARG A 427 -16.13 -16.23 16.90
C ARG A 427 -16.33 -15.04 15.98
N ILE A 428 -16.53 -15.28 14.68
CA ILE A 428 -16.54 -14.24 13.66
C ILE A 428 -17.96 -14.02 13.15
N ALA A 429 -18.39 -12.76 13.15
CA ALA A 429 -19.74 -12.37 12.72
C ALA A 429 -19.84 -12.25 11.20
N ALA A 430 -18.86 -11.61 10.54
CA ALA A 430 -18.82 -11.38 9.09
C ALA A 430 -17.42 -10.94 8.64
N ILE A 431 -17.16 -11.00 7.32
CA ILE A 431 -15.89 -10.56 6.72
C ILE A 431 -16.09 -9.60 5.54
N CYS A 432 -15.19 -8.63 5.38
CA CYS A 432 -15.19 -7.67 4.26
C CYS A 432 -13.80 -7.52 3.63
N HIS A 433 -13.35 -8.53 2.88
CA HIS A 433 -11.97 -8.62 2.40
C HIS A 433 -11.80 -8.06 0.97
N ILE A 434 -10.56 -7.70 0.61
CA ILE A 434 -10.25 -6.92 -0.60
C ILE A 434 -9.14 -7.61 -1.40
N ASP A 435 -9.36 -7.80 -2.70
CA ASP A 435 -8.36 -8.29 -3.66
C ASP A 435 -7.66 -9.61 -3.26
N SER A 436 -8.42 -10.57 -2.73
CA SER A 436 -7.86 -11.86 -2.30
C SER A 436 -7.34 -12.69 -3.48
N ASN A 437 -6.19 -13.33 -3.25
CA ASN A 437 -5.47 -14.09 -4.28
C ASN A 437 -5.11 -15.50 -3.80
N TRP A 438 -6.11 -16.39 -3.74
CA TRP A 438 -5.99 -17.81 -3.36
C TRP A 438 -7.38 -18.47 -3.50
N PRO A 439 -7.57 -19.77 -3.79
CA PRO A 439 -6.58 -20.80 -4.09
C PRO A 439 -6.24 -20.86 -5.58
N GLY A 440 -5.18 -21.58 -5.92
CA GLY A 440 -4.77 -21.80 -7.31
C GLY A 440 -3.73 -20.80 -7.82
N LYS A 441 -3.63 -20.65 -9.13
CA LYS A 441 -2.64 -19.80 -9.79
C LYS A 441 -3.26 -18.44 -10.16
N ARG A 442 -2.69 -17.34 -9.64
CA ARG A 442 -3.25 -15.97 -9.78
C ARG A 442 -3.64 -15.58 -11.21
N SER A 443 -2.75 -15.82 -12.16
CA SER A 443 -2.84 -15.24 -13.51
C SER A 443 -3.19 -16.26 -14.60
N GLU A 444 -3.53 -17.48 -14.23
CA GLU A 444 -3.83 -18.56 -15.17
C GLU A 444 -4.89 -19.50 -14.59
N PRO A 445 -5.71 -20.14 -15.44
CA PRO A 445 -6.64 -21.17 -14.98
C PRO A 445 -5.89 -22.30 -14.25
N SER A 446 -6.48 -22.81 -13.17
CA SER A 446 -5.93 -23.96 -12.43
C SER A 446 -7.05 -24.88 -11.99
N GLU A 447 -6.87 -26.19 -12.13
CA GLU A 447 -7.80 -27.17 -11.53
C GLU A 447 -7.61 -27.17 -10.02
N VAL A 448 -8.64 -26.76 -9.29
CA VAL A 448 -8.67 -26.78 -7.82
C VAL A 448 -9.83 -27.66 -7.37
N ASN A 449 -9.51 -28.66 -6.55
CA ASN A 449 -10.50 -29.45 -5.81
C ASN A 449 -10.57 -28.92 -4.37
N PHE A 450 -11.77 -28.62 -3.89
CA PHE A 450 -11.97 -28.00 -2.57
C PHE A 450 -11.48 -28.89 -1.41
N GLU A 451 -11.52 -30.21 -1.56
CA GLU A 451 -11.02 -31.15 -0.54
C GLU A 451 -9.49 -31.10 -0.37
N ASP A 452 -8.77 -30.73 -1.44
CA ASP A 452 -7.31 -30.60 -1.43
C ASP A 452 -6.87 -29.24 -0.88
N VAL A 453 -7.79 -28.28 -0.78
CA VAL A 453 -7.56 -26.97 -0.20
C VAL A 453 -7.77 -27.05 1.31
N VAL A 454 -6.67 -27.12 2.07
CA VAL A 454 -6.69 -27.39 3.52
C VAL A 454 -7.71 -26.53 4.30
N PRO A 455 -7.75 -25.19 4.16
CA PRO A 455 -8.74 -24.38 4.87
C PRO A 455 -10.19 -24.68 4.47
N PHE A 456 -10.47 -24.92 3.19
CA PHE A 456 -11.84 -25.25 2.74
C PHE A 456 -12.32 -26.57 3.34
N ARG A 457 -11.47 -27.61 3.28
CA ARG A 457 -11.78 -28.91 3.89
C ARG A 457 -12.03 -28.78 5.39
N LEU A 458 -11.16 -28.08 6.11
CA LEU A 458 -11.32 -27.87 7.56
C LEU A 458 -12.60 -27.07 7.88
N ALA A 459 -12.95 -26.06 7.07
CA ALA A 459 -14.18 -25.31 7.23
C ALA A 459 -15.43 -26.18 7.07
N MET A 460 -15.43 -27.07 6.07
CA MET A 460 -16.55 -27.98 5.82
C MET A 460 -16.66 -29.07 6.89
N GLU A 461 -15.54 -29.54 7.46
CA GLU A 461 -15.58 -30.40 8.64
C GLU A 461 -16.17 -29.67 9.86
N LYS A 462 -15.74 -28.42 10.12
CA LYS A 462 -16.28 -27.60 11.21
C LYS A 462 -17.78 -27.35 11.05
N LYS A 463 -18.24 -27.16 9.82
CA LYS A 463 -19.66 -26.97 9.49
C LYS A 463 -20.54 -28.19 9.78
N LYS A 464 -19.96 -29.40 9.90
CA LYS A 464 -20.70 -30.60 10.34
C LYS A 464 -21.04 -30.56 11.83
N GLU A 465 -20.26 -29.85 12.65
CA GLU A 465 -20.54 -29.66 14.07
C GLU A 465 -21.72 -28.70 14.29
N TYR A 466 -21.75 -27.64 13.49
CA TYR A 466 -22.82 -26.65 13.49
C TYR A 466 -22.85 -25.94 12.13
N ASP A 467 -24.05 -25.72 11.60
CA ASP A 467 -24.26 -25.14 10.27
C ASP A 467 -24.04 -23.62 10.26
N TYR A 468 -22.79 -23.19 10.47
CA TYR A 468 -22.42 -21.78 10.52
C TYR A 468 -22.66 -21.09 9.18
N LEU A 469 -23.13 -19.83 9.26
CA LEU A 469 -23.25 -18.91 8.13
C LEU A 469 -22.33 -17.73 8.37
N ILE A 470 -21.60 -17.30 7.34
CA ILE A 470 -20.64 -16.19 7.39
C ILE A 470 -20.97 -15.19 6.27
N PRO A 471 -21.59 -14.05 6.58
CA PRO A 471 -21.77 -12.97 5.62
C PRO A 471 -20.43 -12.46 5.07
N VAL A 472 -20.33 -12.35 3.74
CA VAL A 472 -19.13 -11.91 3.03
C VAL A 472 -19.40 -10.70 2.14
N TRP A 473 -18.57 -9.68 2.28
CA TRP A 473 -18.41 -8.59 1.31
C TRP A 473 -17.02 -8.70 0.67
N TYR A 474 -16.96 -8.97 -0.63
CA TYR A 474 -15.70 -9.16 -1.33
C TYR A 474 -15.53 -8.08 -2.41
N THR A 475 -14.59 -7.15 -2.19
CA THR A 475 -14.22 -6.12 -3.17
C THR A 475 -13.05 -6.57 -4.04
N TYR A 476 -13.16 -6.35 -5.36
CA TYR A 476 -12.15 -6.70 -6.36
C TYR A 476 -11.95 -5.57 -7.39
N GLY A 477 -10.72 -5.40 -7.90
CA GLY A 477 -10.40 -4.40 -8.95
C GLY A 477 -10.49 -4.92 -10.38
N THR A 478 -10.89 -4.09 -11.35
CA THR A 478 -10.94 -4.50 -12.77
C THR A 478 -9.59 -4.59 -13.46
N ARG A 479 -8.52 -4.06 -12.86
CA ARG A 479 -7.14 -4.18 -13.39
C ARG A 479 -6.35 -5.31 -12.73
N GLU A 480 -6.99 -6.12 -11.90
CA GLU A 480 -6.41 -7.34 -11.36
C GLU A 480 -6.19 -8.40 -12.44
N PRO A 481 -5.15 -9.24 -12.36
CA PRO A 481 -4.85 -10.25 -13.38
C PRO A 481 -5.98 -11.26 -13.65
N SER A 482 -6.82 -11.49 -12.65
CA SER A 482 -7.91 -12.46 -12.68
C SER A 482 -9.28 -11.84 -12.95
N TYR A 483 -9.31 -10.56 -13.36
CA TYR A 483 -10.51 -9.92 -13.89
C TYR A 483 -10.59 -10.08 -15.43
N PRO A 484 -11.79 -10.30 -16.02
CA PRO A 484 -13.04 -10.64 -15.35
C PRO A 484 -12.97 -12.02 -14.69
N VAL A 485 -13.89 -12.33 -13.78
CA VAL A 485 -13.97 -13.68 -13.19
C VAL A 485 -14.38 -14.68 -14.27
N TYR A 486 -13.62 -15.77 -14.41
CA TYR A 486 -13.82 -16.81 -15.43
C TYR A 486 -13.61 -18.21 -14.84
N ALA A 487 -14.08 -19.23 -15.55
CA ALA A 487 -13.98 -20.63 -15.13
C ALA A 487 -12.53 -21.03 -14.82
N LYS A 488 -12.32 -21.61 -13.64
CA LYS A 488 -11.04 -22.07 -13.08
C LYS A 488 -10.07 -20.96 -12.69
N CYS A 489 -10.53 -19.70 -12.58
CA CYS A 489 -9.74 -18.64 -11.96
C CYS A 489 -9.83 -18.70 -10.43
N THR A 490 -8.88 -18.08 -9.74
CA THR A 490 -8.81 -18.10 -8.26
C THR A 490 -10.04 -17.48 -7.59
N GLN A 491 -10.67 -16.49 -8.23
CA GLN A 491 -11.83 -15.76 -7.70
C GLN A 491 -13.08 -16.62 -7.79
N GLN A 492 -13.22 -17.42 -8.86
CA GLN A 492 -14.30 -18.37 -8.98
C GLN A 492 -14.35 -19.28 -7.75
N TYR A 493 -13.23 -19.94 -7.45
CA TYR A 493 -13.17 -20.92 -6.38
C TYR A 493 -13.50 -20.32 -5.01
N GLN A 494 -13.08 -19.07 -4.75
CA GLN A 494 -13.42 -18.37 -3.52
C GLN A 494 -14.91 -18.07 -3.40
N TYR A 495 -15.51 -17.48 -4.43
CA TYR A 495 -16.91 -17.10 -4.34
C TYR A 495 -17.83 -18.33 -4.38
N ASP A 496 -17.50 -19.38 -5.14
CA ASP A 496 -18.24 -20.65 -5.17
C ASP A 496 -18.18 -21.34 -3.79
N PHE A 497 -17.02 -21.36 -3.14
CA PHE A 497 -16.89 -21.89 -1.77
C PHE A 497 -17.82 -21.16 -0.80
N TRP A 498 -17.77 -19.82 -0.77
CA TRP A 498 -18.60 -19.05 0.16
C TRP A 498 -20.10 -19.15 -0.15
N LYS A 499 -20.47 -19.29 -1.43
CA LYS A 499 -21.85 -19.58 -1.81
C LYS A 499 -22.32 -20.93 -1.27
N ILE A 500 -21.55 -22.00 -1.47
CA ILE A 500 -21.85 -23.32 -0.92
C ILE A 500 -21.93 -23.26 0.60
N TYR A 501 -20.96 -22.61 1.25
CA TYR A 501 -20.90 -22.47 2.70
C TYR A 501 -22.15 -21.75 3.25
N ASN A 502 -22.70 -20.79 2.52
CA ASN A 502 -23.85 -19.98 2.94
C ASN A 502 -25.19 -20.43 2.34
N HIS A 503 -25.29 -21.66 1.80
CA HIS A 503 -26.51 -22.19 1.16
C HIS A 503 -27.04 -21.30 0.04
N ILE A 504 -26.15 -20.80 -0.81
CA ILE A 504 -26.46 -20.02 -2.01
C ILE A 504 -26.22 -20.90 -3.24
N ALA A 505 -27.14 -20.89 -4.19
CA ALA A 505 -26.97 -21.59 -5.46
C ALA A 505 -25.68 -21.19 -6.19
N VAL A 506 -24.96 -22.20 -6.69
CA VAL A 506 -23.80 -22.05 -7.56
C VAL A 506 -24.23 -22.37 -9.00
N ALA A 507 -24.04 -21.40 -9.89
CA ALA A 507 -24.23 -21.57 -11.32
C ALA A 507 -22.89 -21.75 -12.04
N GLU A 508 -22.91 -22.27 -13.26
CA GLU A 508 -21.71 -22.42 -14.07
C GLU A 508 -21.07 -21.06 -14.37
N THR A 509 -19.78 -20.93 -14.06
CA THR A 509 -19.01 -19.73 -14.38
C THR A 509 -18.60 -19.73 -15.86
N PRO A 510 -18.77 -18.63 -16.60
CA PRO A 510 -18.39 -18.55 -18.01
C PRO A 510 -16.89 -18.79 -18.25
N SER A 511 -16.55 -19.27 -19.46
CA SER A 511 -15.15 -19.45 -19.86
C SER A 511 -14.44 -18.12 -20.05
N ARG A 512 -13.10 -18.15 -20.05
CA ARG A 512 -12.27 -16.95 -20.23
C ARG A 512 -12.46 -16.31 -21.62
N GLU A 513 -12.77 -17.13 -22.62
CA GLU A 513 -12.98 -16.71 -24.01
C GLU A 513 -14.35 -16.04 -24.22
N ASN A 514 -15.30 -16.31 -23.32
CA ASN A 514 -16.65 -15.76 -23.39
C ASN A 514 -17.11 -15.34 -21.97
N PRO A 515 -16.48 -14.31 -21.38
CA PRO A 515 -16.83 -13.85 -20.05
C PRO A 515 -18.22 -13.20 -20.02
N ASP A 516 -18.89 -13.26 -18.88
CA ASP A 516 -20.13 -12.51 -18.70
C ASP A 516 -19.86 -11.00 -18.70
N PRO A 517 -20.72 -10.17 -19.33
CA PRO A 517 -20.55 -8.72 -19.36
C PRO A 517 -20.47 -8.03 -17.99
N CYS A 518 -21.00 -8.64 -16.92
CA CYS A 518 -20.90 -8.09 -15.57
C CYS A 518 -19.47 -8.14 -15.00
N GLY A 519 -18.57 -8.92 -15.59
CA GLY A 519 -17.19 -9.10 -15.13
C GLY A 519 -17.05 -9.92 -13.84
N CYS A 520 -18.15 -10.32 -13.22
CA CYS A 520 -18.21 -11.06 -11.95
C CYS A 520 -18.40 -12.57 -12.14
N GLY A 521 -18.31 -13.07 -13.38
CA GLY A 521 -18.54 -14.47 -13.73
C GLY A 521 -20.03 -14.78 -13.78
N VAL A 522 -20.69 -14.89 -12.62
CA VAL A 522 -22.12 -15.16 -12.51
C VAL A 522 -22.83 -13.94 -11.91
N PRO A 523 -23.81 -13.32 -12.60
CA PRO A 523 -24.57 -12.20 -12.04
C PRO A 523 -25.35 -12.57 -10.77
N GLY A 524 -25.42 -11.63 -9.83
CA GLY A 524 -26.23 -11.77 -8.62
C GLY A 524 -27.73 -11.60 -8.88
N GLN A 525 -28.55 -12.07 -7.93
CA GLN A 525 -30.00 -11.84 -7.97
C GLN A 525 -30.35 -10.34 -7.96
N VAL A 526 -29.52 -9.51 -7.31
CA VAL A 526 -29.62 -8.05 -7.37
C VAL A 526 -28.28 -7.48 -7.82
N GLN A 527 -28.35 -6.54 -8.77
CA GLN A 527 -27.20 -5.86 -9.36
C GLN A 527 -27.37 -4.35 -9.13
N GLU A 528 -26.35 -3.72 -8.59
CA GLU A 528 -26.42 -2.31 -8.18
C GLU A 528 -25.12 -1.59 -8.55
N ARG A 529 -25.23 -0.36 -9.06
CA ARG A 529 -24.07 0.51 -9.29
C ARG A 529 -24.01 1.61 -8.26
N LEU A 530 -22.91 1.68 -7.51
CA LEU A 530 -22.64 2.71 -6.51
C LEU A 530 -21.61 3.73 -7.02
N ARG A 531 -21.76 4.99 -6.61
CA ARG A 531 -20.75 6.07 -6.79
C ARG A 531 -20.50 6.77 -5.46
N PRO A 532 -19.79 6.10 -4.53
CA PRO A 532 -19.78 6.50 -3.13
C PRO A 532 -18.73 7.58 -2.79
N SER A 533 -17.78 7.88 -3.69
CA SER A 533 -16.69 8.83 -3.38
C SER A 533 -17.00 10.22 -3.91
N ASP A 534 -17.15 11.18 -2.99
CA ASP A 534 -17.14 12.62 -3.32
C ASP A 534 -15.77 13.11 -3.79
N ARG A 535 -14.69 12.47 -3.29
CA ARG A 535 -13.30 12.79 -3.61
C ARG A 535 -12.95 12.39 -5.04
N HIS A 536 -13.43 11.22 -5.47
CA HIS A 536 -13.21 10.63 -6.79
C HIS A 536 -14.53 10.30 -7.47
N PRO A 537 -15.25 11.28 -8.04
CA PRO A 537 -16.57 11.07 -8.63
C PRO A 537 -16.58 10.14 -9.85
N ALA A 538 -15.41 9.89 -10.45
CA ALA A 538 -15.24 8.94 -11.54
C ALA A 538 -15.29 7.48 -11.04
N HIS A 539 -15.00 7.23 -9.76
CA HIS A 539 -15.03 5.89 -9.18
C HIS A 539 -16.46 5.38 -9.06
N TYR A 540 -16.67 4.15 -9.51
CA TYR A 540 -17.92 3.45 -9.35
C TYR A 540 -17.68 1.97 -9.09
N TYR A 541 -18.67 1.38 -8.42
CA TYR A 541 -18.66 -0.01 -7.99
C TYR A 541 -19.88 -0.71 -8.55
N ASP A 542 -19.69 -1.89 -9.13
CA ASP A 542 -20.79 -2.78 -9.49
C ASP A 542 -20.89 -3.89 -8.43
N VAL A 543 -22.02 -3.94 -7.74
CA VAL A 543 -22.30 -4.85 -6.63
C VAL A 543 -23.23 -5.96 -7.12
N GLN A 544 -22.78 -7.21 -6.98
CA GLN A 544 -23.56 -8.42 -7.22
C GLN A 544 -23.96 -9.01 -5.87
N ARG A 545 -25.27 -9.02 -5.58
CA ARG A 545 -25.81 -9.50 -4.30
C ARG A 545 -26.39 -10.90 -4.46
N PHE A 546 -25.97 -11.80 -3.59
CA PHE A 546 -26.42 -13.18 -3.58
C PHE A 546 -27.12 -13.53 -2.26
N TYR A 547 -28.21 -14.28 -2.39
CA TYR A 547 -29.11 -14.61 -1.28
C TYR A 547 -29.17 -16.12 -1.05
N SER A 548 -29.30 -16.53 0.21
CA SER A 548 -29.50 -17.93 0.59
C SER A 548 -30.80 -18.51 0.03
N GLU A 549 -30.78 -19.82 -0.24
CA GLU A 549 -31.94 -20.59 -0.68
C GLU A 549 -32.87 -20.99 0.47
N ASP A 550 -32.47 -20.77 1.72
CA ASP A 550 -33.34 -20.96 2.87
C ASP A 550 -34.52 -19.98 2.88
N ASP A 551 -35.57 -20.30 3.63
CA ASP A 551 -36.82 -19.50 3.69
C ASP A 551 -36.60 -18.04 4.11
N ARG A 552 -35.43 -17.72 4.69
CA ARG A 552 -35.09 -16.37 5.14
C ARG A 552 -34.56 -15.49 4.01
N HIS A 553 -34.04 -16.07 2.93
CA HIS A 553 -33.44 -15.36 1.80
C HIS A 553 -32.50 -14.24 2.25
N LEU A 554 -31.46 -14.59 3.00
CA LEU A 554 -30.52 -13.64 3.57
C LEU A 554 -29.44 -13.27 2.56
N ASN A 555 -29.09 -11.98 2.45
CA ASN A 555 -27.92 -11.54 1.68
C ASN A 555 -26.65 -11.93 2.44
N LEU A 556 -26.01 -13.03 2.03
CA LEU A 556 -24.84 -13.59 2.73
C LEU A 556 -23.55 -13.53 1.91
N PHE A 557 -23.63 -13.19 0.62
CA PHE A 557 -22.44 -13.00 -0.20
C PHE A 557 -22.64 -11.83 -1.17
N ASN A 558 -21.65 -10.95 -1.24
CA ASN A 558 -21.61 -9.84 -2.18
C ASN A 558 -20.26 -9.82 -2.90
N TYR A 559 -20.29 -9.85 -4.23
CA TYR A 559 -19.11 -9.64 -5.07
C TYR A 559 -19.16 -8.22 -5.63
N VAL A 560 -18.13 -7.43 -5.35
CA VAL A 560 -18.14 -5.99 -5.55
C VAL A 560 -16.94 -5.64 -6.42
N VAL A 561 -17.20 -5.10 -7.61
CA VAL A 561 -16.15 -4.75 -8.55
C VAL A 561 -15.97 -3.24 -8.60
N MET A 562 -14.79 -2.76 -8.22
CA MET A 562 -14.38 -1.38 -8.48
C MET A 562 -13.68 -1.28 -9.84
N HIS A 563 -14.17 -0.37 -10.68
CA HIS A 563 -13.59 -0.13 -12.00
C HIS A 563 -12.35 0.76 -11.93
N GLU A 564 -11.37 0.47 -12.80
CA GLU A 564 -10.05 1.12 -12.90
C GLU A 564 -9.11 0.93 -11.70
N LYS A 565 -9.55 0.20 -10.66
CA LYS A 565 -8.73 -0.18 -9.52
C LYS A 565 -7.78 -1.33 -9.87
N GLY A 566 -6.50 -1.14 -9.58
CA GLY A 566 -5.47 -2.18 -9.58
C GLY A 566 -5.50 -3.06 -8.33
N HIS A 567 -4.35 -3.69 -8.04
CA HIS A 567 -4.15 -4.48 -6.82
C HIS A 567 -3.77 -3.56 -5.66
N ASP A 568 -4.76 -2.88 -5.10
CA ASP A 568 -4.63 -1.89 -4.04
C ASP A 568 -6.00 -1.67 -3.37
N VAL A 569 -6.04 -0.91 -2.29
CA VAL A 569 -7.28 -0.56 -1.58
C VAL A 569 -7.69 0.87 -1.91
N ALA A 570 -8.89 1.05 -2.44
CA ALA A 570 -9.46 2.36 -2.68
C ALA A 570 -10.18 2.91 -1.46
N GLN A 571 -10.33 4.24 -1.42
CA GLN A 571 -10.94 4.98 -0.30
C GLN A 571 -12.23 4.35 0.23
N MET A 572 -13.11 3.88 -0.66
CA MET A 572 -14.45 3.43 -0.29
C MET A 572 -14.59 1.93 -0.08
N ASP A 573 -13.54 1.14 -0.34
CA ASP A 573 -13.60 -0.32 -0.11
C ASP A 573 -13.85 -0.65 1.37
N PRO A 574 -13.15 -0.03 2.34
CA PRO A 574 -13.37 -0.26 3.77
C PRO A 574 -14.74 0.20 4.25
N ALA A 575 -15.20 1.37 3.78
CA ALA A 575 -16.48 1.96 4.17
C ALA A 575 -17.67 1.13 3.70
N LEU A 576 -17.68 0.72 2.43
CA LEU A 576 -18.73 -0.15 1.90
C LEU A 576 -18.75 -1.52 2.59
N GLY A 577 -17.57 -2.09 2.86
CA GLY A 577 -17.43 -3.33 3.61
C GLY A 577 -18.00 -3.21 5.02
N TRP A 578 -17.66 -2.13 5.73
CA TRP A 578 -18.18 -1.82 7.06
C TRP A 578 -19.72 -1.71 7.09
N GLU A 579 -20.29 -0.93 6.17
CA GLU A 579 -21.75 -0.76 6.07
C GLU A 579 -22.50 -2.08 5.93
N TYR A 580 -21.89 -3.07 5.27
CA TYR A 580 -22.44 -4.41 5.18
C TYR A 580 -22.23 -5.22 6.48
N VAL A 581 -20.99 -5.37 6.95
CA VAL A 581 -20.68 -6.31 8.04
C VAL A 581 -21.28 -5.89 9.38
N LYS A 582 -21.43 -4.58 9.63
CA LYS A 582 -21.92 -4.04 10.92
C LYS A 582 -23.36 -4.44 11.26
N GLN A 583 -24.10 -4.97 10.29
CA GLN A 583 -25.48 -5.43 10.46
C GLN A 583 -25.57 -6.80 11.14
N PHE A 584 -24.46 -7.54 11.19
CA PHE A 584 -24.44 -8.93 11.63
C PHE A 584 -23.77 -9.08 12.99
N LYS A 585 -24.17 -10.12 13.73
CA LYS A 585 -23.51 -10.54 14.96
C LYS A 585 -23.49 -12.06 15.07
N ARG A 586 -22.60 -12.58 15.92
CA ARG A 586 -22.48 -13.99 16.26
C ARG A 586 -23.10 -14.21 17.64
N ASN A 587 -24.26 -14.86 17.70
CA ASN A 587 -24.90 -15.16 18.97
C ASN A 587 -24.06 -16.16 19.79
N PRO A 588 -24.25 -16.25 21.12
CA PRO A 588 -23.45 -17.13 21.98
C PRO A 588 -23.55 -18.63 21.66
N ASP A 589 -24.60 -19.04 20.95
CA ASP A 589 -24.79 -20.42 20.47
C ASP A 589 -24.15 -20.69 19.09
N GLY A 590 -23.43 -19.71 18.53
CA GLY A 590 -22.81 -19.79 17.21
C GLY A 590 -23.73 -19.40 16.06
N SER A 591 -25.02 -19.16 16.29
CA SER A 591 -25.95 -18.75 15.22
C SER A 591 -25.64 -17.35 14.71
N LEU A 592 -25.93 -17.12 13.42
CA LEU A 592 -25.87 -15.78 12.83
C LEU A 592 -27.08 -14.97 13.30
N GLY A 593 -26.84 -13.80 13.88
CA GLY A 593 -27.85 -12.83 14.27
C GLY A 593 -27.68 -11.48 13.54
N PHE A 594 -28.62 -10.58 13.81
CA PHE A 594 -28.62 -9.20 13.32
C PHE A 594 -28.55 -8.23 14.52
N VAL A 595 -27.92 -7.08 14.31
CA VAL A 595 -27.72 -6.04 15.34
C VAL A 595 -28.98 -5.20 15.53
#